data_AF-A0A151TSW0-F1
#
_entry.id   AF-A0A151TSW0-F1
#
_cell.length_a   1.000
_cell.length_b   1.000
_cell.length_c   1.000
_cell.angle_alpha   90.00
_cell.angle_beta   90.00
_cell.angle_gamma   90.00
#
_symmetry.space_group_name_H-M   'P 1'
#
loop_
_entity.id
_entity.type
_entity.pdbx_description
1 polymer ?
#
loop_
_entity_poly.entity_id
_entity_poly.type
_entity_poly.pdbx_seq_one_letter_code
_entity_poly.pdbx_strand_id
1 'polypeptide(L)' 'MDILGAKGQLKFLLVAIDYFTKWIEACPLAKITTENVQRFTWRSIVCRFRIPHTLVTDNDR' A
#
# COMPACT_ATOMS: atom_id res chain seq x y z
N MET A 1 -14.34 -8.09 21.86
CA MET A 1 -13.82 -6.70 21.95
C MET A 1 -12.68 -6.75 22.95
N ASP A 2 -11.49 -7.13 22.49
CA ASP A 2 -10.28 -7.07 23.30
C ASP A 2 -9.46 -5.91 22.75
N ILE A 3 -9.31 -4.89 23.58
CA ILE A 3 -8.74 -3.61 23.21
C ILE A 3 -7.22 -3.73 23.29
N LEU A 4 -6.64 -4.16 22.15
CA LEU A 4 -5.39 -3.65 21.60
C LEU A 4 -4.15 -3.75 22.50
N GLY A 5 -3.65 -4.98 22.67
CA GLY A 5 -2.24 -5.20 22.98
C GLY A 5 -1.38 -4.38 22.02
N ALA A 6 -0.60 -3.45 22.60
CA ALA A 6 0.25 -2.45 21.96
C ALA A 6 0.39 -2.62 20.43
N LYS A 7 -0.36 -1.81 19.65
CA LYS A 7 -0.17 -1.65 18.20
C LYS A 7 1.28 -1.24 17.96
N GLY A 8 2.14 -2.20 17.68
CA GLY A 8 3.55 -1.98 17.39
C GLY A 8 3.68 -1.02 16.21
N GLN A 9 4.08 0.22 16.51
CA GLN A 9 4.69 1.21 15.63
C GLN A 9 4.31 1.15 14.14
N LEU A 10 3.03 1.30 13.80
CA LEU A 10 2.59 1.57 12.41
C LEU A 10 3.02 3.00 12.03
N LYS A 11 4.28 3.16 11.61
CA LYS A 11 4.93 4.45 11.34
C LYS A 11 4.68 4.98 9.93
N PHE A 12 4.24 4.12 9.02
CA PHE A 12 4.13 4.46 7.61
C PHE A 12 2.73 4.15 7.08
N LEU A 13 2.29 4.95 6.11
CA LEU A 13 1.05 4.74 5.38
C LEU A 13 1.39 4.58 3.90
N LEU A 14 1.11 3.41 3.35
CA LEU A 14 1.25 3.17 1.91
C LEU A 14 -0.07 3.54 1.23
N VAL A 15 -0.01 4.42 0.24
CA VAL A 15 -1.19 4.90 -0.49
C VAL A 15 -1.01 4.56 -1.96
N ALA A 16 -1.95 3.80 -2.53
CA ALA A 16 -2.07 3.59 -3.97
C ALA A 16 -3.24 4.40 -4.50
N ILE A 17 -2.98 5.13 -5.59
CA ILE A 17 -4.00 5.89 -6.31
C ILE A 17 -4.04 5.34 -7.72
N ASP A 18 -5.20 4.81 -8.12
CA ASP A 18 -5.46 4.48 -9.51
C ASP A 18 -5.88 5.76 -10.24
N TYR A 19 -5.03 6.24 -11.15
CA TYR A 19 -5.26 7.52 -11.84
C TYR A 19 -6.46 7.50 -12.79
N PHE A 20 -6.82 6.32 -13.31
CA PHE A 20 -7.90 6.13 -14.29
C PHE A 20 -9.27 6.17 -13.62
N THR A 21 -9.47 5.36 -12.58
CA THR A 21 -10.72 5.27 -11.82
C THR A 21 -10.79 6.26 -10.66
N LYS A 22 -9.70 6.98 -10.37
CA LYS A 22 -9.53 7.83 -9.18
C LYS A 22 -9.71 7.06 -7.86
N TRP A 23 -9.53 5.74 -7.89
CA TRP A 23 -9.65 4.91 -6.70
C TRP A 23 -8.44 5.07 -5.77
N ILE A 24 -8.68 5.11 -4.46
CA ILE A 24 -7.63 5.29 -3.45
C ILE A 24 -7.68 4.10 -2.49
N GLU A 25 -6.53 3.47 -2.28
CA GLU A 25 -6.36 2.41 -1.29
C GLU A 25 -5.18 2.76 -0.37
N ALA A 26 -5.39 2.70 0.93
CA ALA A 26 -4.38 3.05 1.93
C ALA A 26 -4.18 1.90 2.93
N CYS A 27 -2.93 1.53 3.17
CA CYS A 27 -2.56 0.46 4.10
C CYS A 27 -1.51 0.95 5.10
N PRO A 28 -1.81 0.91 6.41
CA PRO A 28 -0.83 1.25 7.43
C PRO A 28 0.19 0.11 7.60
N LEU A 29 1.48 0.47 7.62
CA LEU A 29 2.59 -0.47 7.75
C LEU A 29 3.51 -0.08 8.91
N ALA A 30 4.04 -1.09 9.60
CA ALA A 30 5.04 -0.90 10.64
C ALA A 30 6.42 -0.54 10.08
N LYS A 31 6.72 -1.05 8.88
CA LYS A 31 7.97 -0.83 8.16
C LYS A 31 7.71 -0.87 6.66
N ILE A 32 8.32 0.05 5.92
CA ILE A 32 8.37 0.00 4.46
C ILE A 32 9.42 -1.04 4.08
N THR A 33 8.97 -2.21 3.65
CA THR A 33 9.82 -3.27 3.09
C THR A 33 9.36 -3.57 1.68
N THR A 34 10.29 -3.96 0.80
CA THR A 34 9.97 -4.31 -0.58
C THR A 34 8.89 -5.39 -0.67
N GLU A 35 8.92 -6.38 0.22
CA GLU A 35 7.93 -7.45 0.31
C GLU A 35 6.52 -6.94 0.62
N ASN A 36 6.39 -6.01 1.59
CA ASN A 36 5.10 -5.42 1.96
C ASN A 36 4.54 -4.56 0.83
N VAL A 37 5.41 -3.79 0.15
CA VAL A 37 5.02 -2.97 -0.99
C VAL A 37 4.57 -3.85 -2.16
N GLN A 38 5.35 -4.87 -2.53
CA GLN A 38 4.99 -5.81 -3.61
C GLN A 38 3.66 -6.50 -3.33
N ARG A 39 3.46 -6.99 -2.10
CA ARG A 39 2.22 -7.67 -1.71
C ARG A 39 1.01 -6.75 -1.79
N PHE A 40 1.17 -5.50 -1.36
CA PHE A 40 0.13 -4.48 -1.45
C PHE A 40 -0.18 -4.15 -2.92
N THR A 41 0.83 -3.81 -3.72
CA THR A 41 0.68 -3.50 -5.15
C THR A 41 0.02 -4.64 -5.93
N TRP A 42 0.40 -5.90 -5.65
CA TRP A 42 -0.21 -7.05 -6.30
C TRP A 42 -1.71 -7.19 -5.97
N ARG A 43 -2.07 -7.04 -4.69
CA ARG A 43 -3.47 -7.15 -4.23
C ARG A 43 -4.34 -5.98 -4.68
N SER A 44 -3.84 -4.76 -4.56
CA SER A 44 -4.63 -3.54 -4.78
C SER A 44 -4.68 -3.15 -6.25
N ILE A 45 -3.62 -3.44 -7.04
CA ILE A 45 -3.51 -3.02 -8.44
C ILE A 45 -3.61 -4.23 -9.38
N VAL A 46 -2.68 -5.19 -9.31
CA VAL A 46 -2.56 -6.24 -10.34
C VAL A 46 -3.75 -7.19 -10.35
N CYS A 47 -4.16 -7.69 -9.18
CA CYS A 47 -5.31 -8.59 -9.05
C CYS A 47 -6.64 -7.96 -9.50
N ARG A 48 -6.78 -6.62 -9.41
CA ARG A 48 -8.04 -5.92 -9.67
C ARG A 48 -8.10 -5.31 -11.07
N PHE A 49 -7.02 -4.65 -11.49
CA PHE A 49 -6.97 -3.85 -12.72
C PHE A 49 -6.06 -4.44 -13.80
N ARG A 50 -5.46 -5.63 -13.57
CA ARG A 50 -4.42 -6.24 -14.39
C ARG A 50 -3.10 -5.44 -14.31
N ILE A 51 -2.18 -5.69 -15.22
CA ILE A 51 -0.86 -5.06 -15.22
C ILE A 51 -1.02 -3.56 -15.53
N PRO A 52 -0.66 -2.66 -14.60
CA PRO A 52 -0.75 -1.23 -14.86
C PRO A 52 0.25 -0.83 -15.96
N HIS A 53 -0.14 0.10 -16.81
CA HIS A 53 0.72 0.60 -17.89
C HIS A 53 1.91 1.41 -17.35
N THR A 54 1.72 2.15 -16.25
CA THR A 54 2.74 2.98 -15.62
C THR A 54 2.60 2.88 -14.10
N LEU A 55 3.71 2.61 -13.40
CA LEU A 55 3.79 2.64 -11.94
C LEU A 55 4.74 3.78 -11.54
N VAL A 56 4.24 4.75 -10.78
CA VAL A 56 5.05 5.86 -10.24
C VAL A 56 5.17 5.65 -8.74
N THR A 57 6.41 5.60 -8.26
CA THR A 57 6.72 5.50 -6.83
C THR A 57 7.60 6.67 -6.45
N ASP A 58 7.24 7.36 -5.36
CA ASP A 58 8.06 8.41 -4.80
C ASP A 58 9.21 7.77 -4.00
N ASN A 59 10.44 8.04 -4.41
CA ASN A 59 11.66 7.63 -3.71
C ASN A 59 12.25 8.89 -3.09
N ASP A 60 11.56 9.43 -2.08
CA ASP A 60 12.11 10.53 -1.29
C ASP A 60 13.37 10.04 -0.52
N ARG A 61 14.39 10.90 -0.44
CA ARG A 61 15.77 10.55 -0.04
C ARG A 61 16.00 10.57 1.47
#